data_AF-A0A944TUR6-F1
#
_entry.id   AF-A0A944TUR6-F1
#
_cell.length_a   1.000
_cell.length_b   1.000
_cell.length_c   1.000
_cell.angle_alpha   90.00
_cell.angle_beta   90.00
_cell.angle_gamma   90.00
#
_symmetry.space_group_name_H-M   'P 1'
#
loop_
_entity.id
_entity.type
_entity.pdbx_description
1 polymer ?
#
loop_
_entity_poly.entity_id
_entity_poly.type
_entity_poly.pdbx_seq_one_letter_code
_entity_poly.pdbx_strand_id
1 'polypeptide(L)' 'AMEWNWLIENGVYVNLAVPPGTPQSSSLLRISLSAAHTEADINILLKAFSDLKSNQQELISKMSSRLTK' A
#
# COMPACT_ATOMS: atom_id res chain seq x y z
N ALA A 1 -2.48 7.20 -2.82
CA ALA A 1 -3.29 6.44 -1.85
C ALA A 1 -3.92 5.18 -2.46
N MET A 2 -3.72 4.90 -3.76
CA MET A 2 -4.30 3.72 -4.41
C MET A 2 -3.63 2.44 -3.93
N GLU A 3 -2.32 2.51 -3.74
CA GLU A 3 -1.49 1.47 -3.16
C GLU A 3 -1.97 1.12 -1.76
N TRP A 4 -2.33 2.14 -0.96
CA TRP A 4 -2.88 1.95 0.37
C TRP A 4 -4.25 1.26 0.34
N ASN A 5 -5.16 1.72 -0.53
CA ASN A 5 -6.46 1.07 -0.72
C ASN A 5 -6.30 -0.38 -1.17
N TRP A 6 -5.41 -0.64 -2.13
CA TRP A 6 -5.16 -1.99 -2.63
C TRP A 6 -4.61 -2.91 -1.53
N LEU A 7 -3.68 -2.41 -0.70
CA LEU A 7 -3.17 -3.19 0.44
C LEU A 7 -4.28 -3.55 1.42
N ILE A 8 -5.19 -2.60 1.74
CA ILE A 8 -6.35 -2.87 2.60
C ILE A 8 -7.28 -3.92 1.99
N GLU A 9 -7.59 -3.82 0.70
CA GLU A 9 -8.40 -4.81 -0.03
C GLU A 9 -7.75 -6.20 -0.03
N ASN A 10 -6.42 -6.28 0.10
CA ASN A 10 -5.64 -7.51 0.20
C ASN A 10 -5.29 -7.91 1.65
N GLY A 11 -5.99 -7.33 2.64
CA GLY A 11 -5.87 -7.73 4.04
C GLY A 11 -4.67 -7.16 4.80
N VAL A 12 -3.97 -6.17 4.23
CA VAL A 12 -2.80 -5.53 4.84
C VAL A 12 -3.08 -4.07 5.16
N TYR A 13 -3.16 -3.75 6.45
CA TYR A 13 -3.22 -2.36 6.89
C TYR A 13 -1.82 -1.80 7.15
N VAL A 14 -1.55 -0.60 6.63
CA VAL A 14 -0.37 0.19 6.95
C VAL A 14 -0.78 1.64 7.24
N ASN A 15 0.04 2.38 7.97
CA ASN A 15 -0.23 3.79 8.21
C ASN A 15 0.02 4.60 6.93
N LEU A 16 -0.93 5.45 6.53
CA LEU A 16 -0.74 6.41 5.45
C LEU A 16 -0.43 7.79 6.06
N ALA A 17 0.79 8.27 5.84
CA ALA A 17 1.18 9.64 6.20
C ALA A 17 1.02 10.55 4.97
N VAL A 18 0.35 11.68 5.15
CA VAL A 18 0.04 12.65 4.09
C VAL A 18 0.60 14.05 4.40
N PRO A 19 0.85 14.89 3.39
CA PRO A 19 1.27 16.29 3.60
C PRO A 19 0.26 17.07 4.46
N PRO A 20 0.70 18.08 5.25
CA PRO A 20 2.06 18.66 5.33
C PRO A 20 3.02 17.94 6.28
N GLY A 21 2.57 16.88 6.96
CA GLY A 21 3.36 16.13 7.96
C GLY A 21 4.45 15.22 7.37
N THR A 22 4.69 15.28 6.06
CA THR A 22 5.62 14.42 5.33
C THR A 22 6.63 15.24 4.52
N PRO A 23 7.89 14.76 4.40
CA PRO A 23 8.89 15.39 3.55
C PRO A 23 8.48 15.45 2.06
N GLN A 24 8.92 16.49 1.35
CA GLN A 24 8.75 16.70 -0.10
C GLN A 24 7.29 16.67 -0.60
N SER A 25 6.29 16.98 0.22
CA SER A 25 4.87 16.93 -0.15
C SER A 25 4.42 15.57 -0.71
N SER A 26 5.13 14.49 -0.35
CA SER A 26 4.86 13.13 -0.79
C SER A 26 4.00 12.38 0.23
N SER A 27 3.19 11.42 -0.20
CA SER A 27 2.50 10.50 0.72
C SER A 27 3.37 9.28 0.99
N LEU A 28 3.44 8.82 2.24
CA LEU A 28 4.27 7.69 2.65
C LEU A 28 3.43 6.57 3.26
N LEU A 29 3.77 5.33 2.92
CA LEU A 29 3.26 4.13 3.60
C LEU A 29 4.24 3.74 4.69
N ARG A 30 3.77 3.68 5.95
CA ARG A 30 4.58 3.32 7.11
C ARG A 30 4.11 1.99 7.69
N ILE A 31 4.98 1.00 7.59
CA ILE A 31 4.82 -0.31 8.22
C ILE A 31 5.24 -0.19 9.69
N SER A 32 4.44 -0.74 10.59
CA SER A 32 4.74 -0.79 12.03
C SER A 32 4.70 -2.24 12.46
N LEU A 33 5.85 -2.78 12.87
CA LEU A 33 5.98 -4.16 13.30
C LEU A 33 6.13 -4.22 14.83
N SER A 34 5.70 -5.32 15.41
CA SER A 34 5.86 -5.63 16.83
C SER A 34 6.25 -7.09 17.00
N ALA A 35 6.83 -7.42 18.16
CA ALA A 35 7.20 -8.81 18.50
C ALA A 35 6.00 -9.78 18.57
N ALA A 36 4.76 -9.27 18.56
CA ALA A 36 3.56 -10.11 18.53
C ALA A 36 3.24 -10.67 17.13
N HIS A 37 3.86 -10.15 16.07
CA HIS A 37 3.66 -10.68 14.71
C HIS A 37 4.35 -12.03 14.56
N THR A 38 3.62 -12.97 13.98
CA THR A 38 4.14 -14.27 13.60
C THR A 38 4.87 -14.21 12.27
N GLU A 39 5.68 -15.23 11.98
CA GLU A 39 6.29 -15.38 10.65
C GLU A 39 5.24 -15.43 9.53
N ALA A 40 4.07 -16.03 9.79
CA ALA A 40 2.96 -16.06 8.84
C ALA A 40 2.43 -14.65 8.53
N ASP A 41 2.31 -13.78 9.54
CA ASP A 41 1.90 -12.38 9.35
C ASP A 41 2.90 -11.63 8.46
N ILE A 42 4.20 -11.84 8.68
CA ILE A 42 5.26 -11.24 7.87
C ILE A 42 5.22 -11.78 6.43
N ASN A 43 4.97 -13.07 6.24
CA ASN A 43 4.86 -13.65 4.90
C ASN A 43 3.65 -13.11 4.13
N ILE A 44 2.51 -12.88 4.79
CA ILE A 44 1.33 -12.22 4.18
C ILE A 44 1.70 -10.80 3.75
N LEU A 45 2.35 -10.03 4.62
CA LEU A 45 2.81 -8.67 4.32
C LEU A 45 3.74 -8.65 3.10
N LEU A 46 4.78 -9.49 3.09
CA LEU A 46 5.74 -9.58 1.99
C LEU A 46 5.07 -9.98 0.68
N LYS A 47 4.17 -10.95 0.72
CA LYS A 47 3.39 -11.38 -0.46
C LYS A 47 2.56 -10.22 -1.00
N ALA A 48 1.81 -9.52 -0.16
CA ALA A 48 0.98 -8.39 -0.58
C ALA A 48 1.81 -7.28 -1.24
N PHE A 49 2.98 -6.92 -0.69
CA PHE A 49 3.85 -5.92 -1.30
C PHE A 49 4.48 -6.39 -2.63
N SER A 50 4.82 -7.68 -2.74
CA SER A 50 5.31 -8.27 -4.00
C SER A 50 4.24 -8.26 -5.10
N ASP A 51 3.02 -8.64 -4.73
CA ASP A 51 1.86 -8.64 -5.63
C ASP A 51 1.49 -7.21 -6.04
N LEU A 52 1.52 -6.24 -5.11
CA LEU A 52 1.30 -4.83 -5.41
C LEU A 52 2.29 -4.31 -6.46
N LYS A 53 3.58 -4.66 -6.32
CA LYS A 53 4.61 -4.30 -7.31
C LYS A 53 4.32 -4.91 -8.68
N SER A 54 3.91 -6.18 -8.72
CA SER A 54 3.60 -6.88 -9.97
C SER A 54 2.36 -6.31 -10.67
N ASN A 55 1.36 -5.87 -9.89
CA ASN A 55 0.10 -5.31 -10.41
C ASN A 55 0.14 -3.78 -10.61
N GLN A 56 1.29 -3.12 -10.46
CA GLN A 56 1.39 -1.66 -10.46
C GLN A 56 0.87 -1.04 -11.77
N GLN A 57 1.15 -1.66 -12.91
CA GLN A 57 0.70 -1.17 -14.23
C GLN A 57 -0.82 -1.24 -14.38
N GLU A 58 -1.44 -2.34 -13.94
CA GLU A 58 -2.89 -2.49 -13.93
C GLU A 58 -3.56 -1.47 -13.01
N LEU A 59 -2.96 -1.24 -11.83
CA LEU A 59 -3.45 -0.25 -10.86
C LEU A 59 -3.47 1.16 -11.44
N ILE A 60 -2.39 1.55 -12.13
CA ILE A 60 -2.28 2.84 -12.82
C ILE A 60 -3.31 2.95 -13.95
N SER A 61 -3.48 1.89 -14.76
CA SER A 61 -4.47 1.85 -15.84
C SER A 61 -5.91 2.03 -15.32
N LYS A 62 -6.27 1.34 -14.23
CA LYS A 62 -7.57 1.49 -13.57
C LYS A 62 -7.81 2.93 -13.10
N MET A 63 -6.80 3.62 -12.58
CA MET A 63 -6.91 5.03 -12.19
C MET A 63 -7.23 5.93 -13.39
N SER A 64 -6.45 5.84 -14.47
CA SER A 64 -6.63 6.66 -15.66
C SER A 64 -8.03 6.50 -16.26
N SER A 65 -8.59 5.28 -16.19
CA SER A 65 -9.96 5.01 -16.64
C SER A 65 -11.06 5.63 -15.77
N ARG A 66 -10.81 5.86 -14.47
CA ARG A 66 -11.76 6.54 -13.56
C ARG A 66 -11.72 8.06 -13.67
N LEU A 67 -10.59 8.63 -14.12
CA LEU A 67 -10.44 10.09 -14.31
C LEU A 67 -10.95 10.58 -15.67
N THR A 68 -11.19 9.67 -16.60
CA THR A 68 -11.65 9.96 -17.98
C THR A 68 -13.16 9.73 -18.17
N LYS A 69 -13.87 9.36 -17.10
CA LYS A 69 -15.34 9.33 -17.00
C LYS A 69 -15.79 10.45 -16.07
#